data_AF-A0A4Q1K455-F1
#
_entry.id   AF-A0A4Q1K455-F1
#
_cell.length_a   1.000
_cell.length_b   1.000
_cell.length_c   1.000
_cell.angle_alpha   90.00
_cell.angle_beta   90.00
_cell.angle_gamma   90.00
#
_symmetry.space_group_name_H-M   'P 1'
#
loop_
_entity.id
_entity.type
_entity.pdbx_description
1 polymer ?
#
loop_
_entity_poly.entity_id
_entity_poly.type
_entity_poly.pdbx_seq_one_letter_code
_entity_poly.pdbx_strand_id
1 'polypeptide(L)'
;MNKSISSYSVLRNVITIIVFLLSMQSEMFAQQAGSPRVSTIKLLDTYVGGGTDPDRTRLKELVYEVQSSVYFYDNVVKTYGATPVSLYTDFNGFIRLPQATFQKETIELITIRIDNPSQIISTLNLSTLSAFTKLKYVYILTTFPYTLQQISQVVTSTNTPYIVVYKSDMGS
;
A
#
# COMPACT_ATOMS: atom_id res chain seq x y z
N MET A 1 -37.99 -58.49 29.87
CA MET A 1 -36.91 -57.60 30.38
C MET A 1 -36.66 -56.52 29.34
N ASN A 2 -37.21 -55.32 29.54
CA ASN A 2 -37.06 -54.21 28.60
C ASN A 2 -36.01 -53.24 29.17
N LYS A 3 -34.85 -53.09 28.50
CA LYS A 3 -33.79 -52.18 28.95
C LYS A 3 -34.25 -50.73 28.73
N SER A 4 -34.52 -50.03 29.83
CA SER A 4 -34.69 -48.58 29.83
C SER A 4 -33.38 -47.92 29.40
N ILE A 5 -33.35 -47.37 28.19
CA ILE A 5 -32.25 -46.52 27.72
C ILE A 5 -32.41 -45.19 28.46
N SER A 6 -31.50 -44.93 29.41
CA SER A 6 -31.45 -43.69 30.18
C SER A 6 -31.44 -42.48 29.23
N SER A 7 -32.52 -41.70 29.26
CA SER A 7 -32.73 -40.49 28.45
C SER A 7 -31.55 -39.50 28.56
N TYR A 8 -30.84 -39.53 29.68
CA TYR A 8 -29.66 -38.71 29.96
C TYR A 8 -28.43 -39.05 29.08
N SER A 9 -28.28 -40.30 28.61
CA SER A 9 -27.15 -40.66 27.73
C SER A 9 -27.36 -40.15 26.30
N VAL A 10 -28.60 -40.15 25.83
CA VAL A 10 -28.99 -39.62 24.52
C VAL A 10 -28.89 -38.09 24.52
N LEU A 11 -29.41 -37.42 25.56
CA LEU A 11 -29.30 -35.98 25.72
C LEU A 11 -27.83 -35.50 25.79
N ARG A 12 -26.96 -36.20 26.52
CA ARG A 12 -25.53 -35.87 26.58
C ARG A 12 -24.86 -35.98 25.21
N ASN A 13 -25.13 -37.04 24.45
CA ASN A 13 -24.52 -37.25 23.14
C ASN A 13 -25.04 -36.25 22.09
N VAL A 14 -26.31 -35.83 22.17
CA VAL A 14 -26.88 -34.79 21.30
C VAL A 14 -26.27 -33.42 21.59
N ILE A 15 -26.06 -33.07 22.86
CA ILE A 15 -25.42 -31.80 23.25
C ILE A 15 -23.98 -31.75 22.74
N THR A 16 -23.22 -32.85 22.86
CA THR A 16 -21.82 -32.89 22.36
C THR A 16 -21.74 -32.74 20.83
N ILE A 17 -22.70 -33.30 20.09
CA ILE A 17 -22.74 -33.17 18.62
C ILE A 17 -23.10 -31.74 18.19
N ILE A 18 -24.01 -31.07 18.90
CA ILE A 18 -24.42 -29.68 18.60
C ILE A 18 -23.27 -28.69 18.91
N VAL A 19 -22.53 -28.88 20.00
CA VAL A 19 -21.37 -28.04 20.34
C VAL A 19 -20.23 -28.24 19.34
N PHE A 20 -20.02 -29.46 18.82
CA PHE A 20 -19.02 -29.74 17.80
C PHE A 20 -19.37 -29.10 16.44
N LEU A 21 -20.65 -29.14 16.03
CA LEU A 21 -21.15 -28.52 14.80
C LEU A 21 -21.11 -26.98 14.81
N LEU A 22 -21.18 -26.34 15.99
CA LEU A 22 -21.06 -24.87 16.12
C LEU A 22 -19.61 -24.38 16.16
N SER A 23 -18.63 -25.28 16.30
CA SER A 23 -17.20 -24.92 16.38
C SER A 23 -16.48 -24.86 15.01
N MET A 24 -17.15 -25.30 13.94
CA MET A 24 -16.64 -25.35 12.57
C MET A 24 -17.08 -24.14 11.72
N GLN A 25 -17.15 -22.94 12.32
CA GLN A 25 -17.48 -21.71 11.59
C GLN A 25 -16.45 -20.60 11.88
N SER A 26 -15.22 -20.81 11.44
CA SER A 26 -14.19 -19.78 11.26
C SER A 26 -13.18 -20.33 10.24
N GLU A 27 -12.79 -19.71 9.14
CA GLU A 27 -12.95 -18.34 8.66
C GLU A 27 -13.28 -18.43 7.16
N MET A 28 -14.45 -17.90 6.76
CA MET A 28 -14.68 -17.59 5.36
C MET A 28 -13.86 -16.34 5.03
N PHE A 29 -12.60 -16.53 4.61
CA PHE A 29 -11.94 -15.49 3.82
C PHE A 29 -12.74 -15.38 2.52
N ALA A 30 -13.69 -14.46 2.50
CA ALA A 30 -14.25 -13.97 1.26
C ALA A 30 -13.06 -13.46 0.42
N GLN A 31 -12.63 -14.27 -0.56
CA GLN A 31 -11.75 -13.82 -1.61
C GLN A 31 -12.55 -12.85 -2.47
N GLN A 32 -12.61 -11.60 -2.03
CA GLN A 32 -13.00 -10.47 -2.85
C GLN A 32 -12.13 -10.56 -4.11
N ALA A 33 -12.76 -10.78 -5.26
CA ALA A 33 -12.10 -10.94 -6.56
C ALA A 33 -11.07 -9.80 -6.72
N GLY A 34 -9.81 -10.15 -6.48
CA GLY A 34 -8.77 -9.17 -6.21
C GLY A 34 -8.49 -8.36 -7.45
N SER A 35 -8.63 -7.04 -7.34
CA SER A 35 -7.90 -6.15 -8.26
C SER A 35 -6.43 -6.58 -8.27
N PRO A 36 -5.78 -6.65 -9.45
CA PRO A 36 -4.36 -6.97 -9.53
C PRO A 36 -3.59 -6.18 -8.46
N ARG A 37 -2.84 -6.88 -7.62
CA ARG A 37 -1.99 -6.24 -6.61
C ARG A 37 -0.69 -5.83 -7.28
N VAL A 38 -0.10 -4.72 -6.85
CA VAL A 38 1.23 -4.28 -7.33
C VAL A 38 2.20 -5.45 -7.23
N SER A 39 2.94 -5.69 -8.31
CA SER A 39 4.09 -6.60 -8.34
C SER A 39 5.16 -6.11 -7.37
N THR A 40 5.20 -6.72 -6.18
CA THR A 40 6.21 -6.64 -5.12
C THR A 40 6.70 -5.23 -4.75
N ILE A 41 6.18 -4.71 -3.63
CA ILE A 41 6.76 -3.55 -2.94
C ILE A 41 8.09 -3.95 -2.30
N LYS A 42 9.10 -3.07 -2.35
CA LYS A 42 10.45 -3.32 -1.81
C LYS A 42 10.81 -2.30 -0.73
N LEU A 43 11.65 -2.68 0.23
CA LEU A 43 12.26 -1.69 1.13
C LEU A 43 13.22 -0.79 0.34
N LEU A 44 13.13 0.53 0.54
CA LEU A 44 13.92 1.52 -0.18
C LEU A 44 15.42 1.22 -0.06
N ASP A 45 15.92 1.18 1.17
CA ASP A 45 17.36 1.06 1.45
C ASP A 45 17.92 -0.27 0.90
N THR A 46 17.16 -1.36 1.01
CA THR A 46 17.54 -2.66 0.43
C THR A 46 17.56 -2.61 -1.10
N TYR A 47 16.59 -1.96 -1.73
CA TYR A 47 16.51 -1.90 -3.18
C TYR A 47 17.62 -1.03 -3.77
N VAL A 48 17.81 0.20 -3.28
CA VAL A 48 18.87 1.11 -3.77
C VAL A 48 20.28 0.63 -3.41
N GLY A 49 20.44 -0.12 -2.31
CA GLY A 49 21.72 -0.69 -1.90
C GLY A 49 22.09 -2.02 -2.58
N GLY A 50 21.14 -2.68 -3.24
CA GLY A 50 21.34 -4.05 -3.72
C GLY A 50 22.09 -4.20 -5.04
N GLY A 51 22.61 -3.12 -5.64
CA GLY A 51 23.32 -3.16 -6.93
C GLY A 51 23.31 -1.82 -7.69
N THR A 52 23.87 -1.82 -8.90
CA THR A 52 24.10 -0.62 -9.72
C THR A 52 23.34 -0.64 -11.06
N ASP A 53 22.21 -1.36 -11.15
CA ASP A 53 21.40 -1.28 -12.36
C ASP A 53 20.85 0.15 -12.57
N PRO A 54 20.51 0.54 -13.81
CA PRO A 54 20.08 1.90 -14.11
C PRO A 54 18.86 2.35 -13.29
N ASP A 55 17.95 1.43 -12.95
CA ASP A 55 16.72 1.77 -12.26
C ASP A 55 16.98 2.09 -10.79
N ARG A 56 17.84 1.30 -10.15
CA ARG A 56 18.30 1.55 -8.77
C ARG A 56 19.12 2.82 -8.68
N THR A 57 20.04 3.02 -9.63
CA THR A 57 20.90 4.21 -9.67
C THR A 57 20.06 5.48 -9.83
N ARG A 58 19.11 5.48 -10.78
CA ARG A 58 18.23 6.62 -11.01
C ARG A 58 17.30 6.88 -9.83
N LEU A 59 16.72 5.84 -9.21
CA LEU A 59 15.92 6.02 -8.01
C LEU A 59 16.74 6.60 -6.86
N LYS A 60 17.98 6.13 -6.67
CA LYS A 60 18.88 6.65 -5.65
C LYS A 60 19.14 8.15 -5.84
N GLU A 61 19.42 8.59 -7.08
CA GLU A 61 19.57 10.02 -7.41
C GLU A 61 18.29 10.81 -7.13
N LEU A 62 17.13 10.30 -7.54
CA LEU A 62 15.84 10.98 -7.35
C LEU A 62 15.48 11.15 -5.87
N VAL A 63 15.94 10.24 -5.00
CA VAL A 63 15.64 10.24 -3.57
C VAL A 63 16.65 11.05 -2.75
N TYR A 64 17.95 10.92 -3.04
CA TYR A 64 19.01 11.47 -2.18
C TYR A 64 19.68 12.74 -2.72
N GLU A 65 19.53 13.05 -4.01
CA GLU A 65 20.06 14.29 -4.61
C GLU A 65 18.97 15.35 -4.77
N VAL A 66 19.37 16.61 -4.87
CA VAL A 66 18.44 17.73 -5.06
C VAL A 66 17.82 17.65 -6.46
N GLN A 67 16.48 17.61 -6.53
CA GLN A 67 15.71 17.58 -7.78
C GLN A 67 14.81 18.81 -7.92
N SER A 68 14.56 19.22 -9.18
CA SER A 68 13.41 20.09 -9.46
C SER A 68 12.13 19.36 -9.08
N SER A 69 11.24 20.00 -8.33
CA SER A 69 10.20 19.30 -7.58
C SER A 69 8.88 20.05 -7.50
N VAL A 70 7.78 19.31 -7.44
CA VAL A 70 6.45 19.79 -7.07
C VAL A 70 6.11 19.31 -5.67
N TYR A 71 5.59 20.21 -4.84
CA TYR A 71 5.00 19.90 -3.54
C TYR A 71 3.50 20.13 -3.65
N PHE A 72 2.71 19.10 -3.40
CA PHE A 72 1.26 19.16 -3.43
C PHE A 72 0.68 18.76 -2.07
N TYR A 73 0.27 19.76 -1.30
CA TYR A 73 -0.26 19.59 0.06
C TYR A 73 -1.42 20.54 0.25
N ASP A 74 -2.49 20.10 0.94
CA ASP A 74 -3.66 20.92 1.23
C ASP A 74 -4.26 21.63 -0.01
N ASN A 75 -4.22 20.96 -1.16
CA ASN A 75 -4.64 21.48 -2.47
C ASN A 75 -3.80 22.67 -2.98
N VAL A 76 -2.67 22.95 -2.36
CA VAL A 76 -1.71 23.97 -2.79
C VAL A 76 -0.58 23.29 -3.55
N VAL A 77 -0.32 23.78 -4.75
CA VAL A 77 0.82 23.39 -5.58
C VAL A 77 1.94 24.39 -5.39
N LYS A 78 3.14 23.92 -5.05
CA LYS A 78 4.38 24.70 -5.08
C LYS A 78 5.40 24.01 -5.96
N THR A 79 5.96 24.74 -6.91
CA THR A 79 6.92 24.21 -7.87
C THR A 79 8.28 24.88 -7.68
N TYR A 80 9.34 24.08 -7.65
CA TYR A 80 10.71 24.55 -7.48
C TYR A 80 11.61 23.98 -8.58
N GLY A 81 12.40 24.85 -9.22
CA GLY A 81 13.18 24.52 -10.41
C GLY A 81 12.35 24.63 -11.70
N ALA A 82 13.02 24.42 -12.84
CA ALA A 82 12.43 24.67 -14.16
C ALA A 82 11.61 23.48 -14.70
N THR A 83 12.10 22.25 -14.52
CA THR A 83 11.48 21.03 -15.06
C THR A 83 11.36 20.00 -13.95
N PRO A 84 10.27 20.01 -13.17
CA PRO A 84 10.12 19.11 -12.04
C PRO A 84 10.13 17.64 -12.45
N VAL A 85 10.93 16.83 -11.76
CA VAL A 85 11.02 15.37 -11.94
C VAL A 85 10.55 14.60 -10.71
N SER A 86 10.45 15.27 -9.57
CA SER A 86 9.96 14.70 -8.32
C SER A 86 8.68 15.38 -7.87
N LEU A 87 7.77 14.62 -7.28
CA LEU A 87 6.58 15.12 -6.62
C LEU A 87 6.52 14.63 -5.18
N TYR A 88 6.20 15.54 -4.27
CA TYR A 88 5.99 15.27 -2.86
C TYR A 88 4.54 15.58 -2.50
N THR A 89 3.85 14.62 -1.89
CA THR A 89 2.47 14.76 -1.43
C THR A 89 2.28 13.97 -0.15
N ASP A 90 1.19 14.24 0.56
CA ASP A 90 0.65 13.33 1.56
C ASP A 90 -0.46 12.45 0.98
N PHE A 91 -1.01 11.55 1.82
CA PHE A 91 -2.13 10.68 1.48
C PHE A 91 -3.35 11.44 0.92
N ASN A 92 -3.69 12.58 1.52
CA ASN A 92 -4.87 13.36 1.12
C ASN A 92 -4.63 14.07 -0.23
N GLY A 93 -3.43 14.60 -0.44
CA GLY A 93 -2.99 15.17 -1.70
C GLY A 93 -2.92 14.11 -2.79
N PHE A 94 -2.48 12.88 -2.49
CA PHE A 94 -2.47 11.79 -3.46
C PHE A 94 -3.86 11.51 -4.04
N ILE A 95 -4.89 11.44 -3.17
CA ILE A 95 -6.28 11.23 -3.60
C ILE A 95 -6.75 12.34 -4.56
N ARG A 96 -6.27 13.56 -4.35
CA ARG A 96 -6.66 14.75 -5.14
C ARG A 96 -5.72 15.04 -6.31
N LEU A 97 -4.63 14.29 -6.43
CA LEU A 97 -3.57 14.48 -7.41
C LEU A 97 -4.07 14.50 -8.87
N PRO A 98 -5.08 13.69 -9.28
CA PRO A 98 -5.63 13.77 -10.64
C PRO A 98 -6.20 15.17 -10.99
N GLN A 99 -6.67 15.93 -10.00
CA GLN A 99 -7.28 17.26 -10.18
C GLN A 99 -6.27 18.40 -10.04
N ALA A 100 -5.06 18.13 -9.57
CA ALA A 100 -4.05 19.16 -9.34
C ALA A 100 -3.54 19.77 -10.65
N THR A 101 -3.32 21.09 -10.69
CA THR A 101 -2.89 21.80 -11.89
C THR A 101 -1.38 22.07 -11.88
N PHE A 102 -0.62 21.18 -12.51
CA PHE A 102 0.81 21.31 -12.81
C PHE A 102 1.21 20.32 -13.92
N GLN A 103 2.43 20.44 -14.45
CA GLN A 103 2.97 19.55 -15.48
C GLN A 103 3.28 18.15 -14.91
N LYS A 104 2.50 17.14 -15.31
CA LYS A 104 2.61 15.76 -14.78
C LYS A 104 3.55 14.89 -15.59
N GLU A 105 3.77 15.23 -16.85
CA GLU A 105 4.45 14.42 -17.87
C GLU A 105 5.97 14.37 -17.66
N THR A 106 6.51 15.20 -16.77
CA THR A 106 7.94 15.25 -16.45
C THR A 106 8.29 14.49 -15.18
N ILE A 107 7.31 14.16 -14.35
CA ILE A 107 7.52 13.52 -13.05
C ILE A 107 7.93 12.05 -13.26
N GLU A 108 9.06 11.68 -12.67
CA GLU A 108 9.62 10.33 -12.65
C GLU A 108 9.37 9.62 -11.31
N LEU A 109 9.33 10.38 -10.20
CA LEU A 109 9.13 9.91 -8.83
C LEU A 109 7.99 10.65 -8.14
N ILE A 110 7.06 9.89 -7.55
CA ILE A 110 6.10 10.41 -6.58
C ILE A 110 6.43 9.87 -5.19
N THR A 111 6.65 10.77 -4.24
CA THR A 111 6.78 10.46 -2.81
C THR A 111 5.44 10.75 -2.12
N ILE A 112 4.84 9.71 -1.55
CA ILE A 112 3.58 9.78 -0.80
C ILE A 112 3.89 9.58 0.67
N ARG A 113 3.68 10.62 1.47
CA ARG A 113 3.79 10.54 2.92
C ARG A 113 2.47 10.11 3.54
N ILE A 114 2.52 9.10 4.41
CA ILE A 114 1.40 8.66 5.24
C ILE A 114 1.75 9.01 6.67
N ASP A 115 0.97 9.92 7.26
CA ASP A 115 1.26 10.49 8.58
C ASP A 115 0.32 9.98 9.68
N ASN A 116 -0.78 9.33 9.30
CA ASN A 116 -1.77 8.84 10.25
C ASN A 116 -2.10 7.35 9.99
N PRO A 117 -2.00 6.47 11.02
CA PRO A 117 -2.34 5.06 10.89
C PRO A 117 -3.75 4.78 10.37
N SER A 118 -4.71 5.66 10.63
CA SER A 118 -6.08 5.52 10.15
C SER A 118 -6.22 5.72 8.63
N GLN A 119 -5.25 6.37 7.96
CA GLN A 119 -5.27 6.57 6.50
C GLN A 119 -5.06 5.26 5.73
N ILE A 120 -4.46 4.26 6.38
CA ILE A 120 -4.14 2.94 5.82
C ILE A 120 -5.36 2.01 5.70
N ILE A 121 -6.53 2.43 6.18
CA ILE A 121 -7.80 1.73 5.91
C ILE A 121 -8.24 1.94 4.45
N SER A 122 -7.76 3.01 3.82
CA SER A 122 -8.14 3.41 2.46
C SER A 122 -7.07 3.01 1.45
N THR A 123 -7.50 2.39 0.35
CA THR A 123 -6.62 1.87 -0.70
C THR A 123 -5.88 2.99 -1.43
N LEU A 124 -4.55 2.89 -1.50
CA LEU A 124 -3.72 3.68 -2.42
C LEU A 124 -3.75 3.03 -3.81
N ASN A 125 -4.72 3.43 -4.63
CA ASN A 125 -4.84 2.94 -6.00
C ASN A 125 -3.92 3.72 -6.95
N LEU A 126 -2.79 3.10 -7.34
CA LEU A 126 -1.80 3.72 -8.22
C LEU A 126 -2.27 3.83 -9.68
N SER A 127 -3.35 3.14 -10.08
CA SER A 127 -3.92 3.29 -11.43
C SER A 127 -4.46 4.70 -11.70
N THR A 128 -4.64 5.51 -10.66
CA THR A 128 -5.01 6.94 -10.76
C THR A 128 -3.88 7.82 -11.32
N LEU A 129 -2.66 7.29 -11.45
CA LEU A 129 -1.46 7.99 -11.89
C LEU A 129 -1.21 7.92 -13.42
N SER A 130 -2.22 7.54 -14.20
CA SER A 130 -2.09 7.37 -15.66
C SER A 130 -1.68 8.65 -16.41
N ALA A 131 -1.95 9.82 -15.85
CA ALA A 131 -1.53 11.12 -16.43
C ALA A 131 -0.01 11.39 -16.29
N PHE A 132 0.70 10.63 -15.46
CA PHE A 132 2.14 10.79 -15.25
C PHE A 132 2.92 9.88 -16.21
N THR A 133 3.10 10.33 -17.45
CA THR A 133 3.62 9.51 -18.55
C THR A 133 5.08 9.07 -18.39
N LYS A 134 5.89 9.78 -17.58
CA LYS A 134 7.26 9.40 -17.24
C LYS A 134 7.40 8.75 -15.87
N LEU A 135 6.30 8.55 -15.13
CA LEU A 135 6.34 7.99 -13.80
C LEU A 135 6.86 6.56 -13.85
N LYS A 136 7.94 6.33 -13.10
CA LYS A 136 8.55 5.02 -12.96
C LYS A 136 8.59 4.55 -11.51
N TYR A 137 8.64 5.48 -10.57
CA TYR A 137 8.85 5.20 -9.16
C TYR A 137 7.74 5.77 -8.29
N VAL A 138 7.26 4.95 -7.36
CA VAL A 138 6.40 5.41 -6.26
C VAL A 138 7.10 5.09 -4.96
N TYR A 139 7.38 6.13 -4.18
CA TYR A 139 8.01 6.01 -2.87
C TYR A 139 6.98 6.28 -1.78
N ILE A 140 6.73 5.29 -0.94
CA ILE A 140 5.83 5.40 0.20
C ILE A 140 6.68 5.62 1.45
N LEU A 141 6.45 6.77 2.09
CA LEU A 141 7.10 7.16 3.33
C LEU A 141 6.06 7.17 4.45
N THR A 142 6.35 6.49 5.54
CA THR A 142 5.48 6.49 6.73
C THR A 142 6.24 7.07 7.91
N THR A 143 5.59 7.85 8.76
CA THR A 143 6.21 8.44 9.97
C THR A 143 6.05 7.58 11.22
N PHE A 144 5.66 6.32 11.03
CA PHE A 144 5.32 5.38 12.10
C PHE A 144 5.51 3.93 11.60
N PRO A 145 5.64 2.94 12.51
CA PRO A 145 6.04 1.60 12.11
C PRO A 145 4.96 0.87 11.33
N TYR A 146 5.17 0.74 10.02
CA TYR A 146 4.52 -0.29 9.23
C TYR A 146 5.48 -1.36 8.75
N THR A 147 4.99 -2.59 8.74
CA THR A 147 5.64 -3.69 8.05
C THR A 147 5.40 -3.58 6.56
N LEU A 148 6.31 -4.15 5.77
CA LEU A 148 6.13 -4.29 4.32
C LEU A 148 4.82 -5.00 3.96
N GLN A 149 4.39 -5.96 4.79
CA GLN A 149 3.15 -6.70 4.63
C GLN A 149 1.93 -5.77 4.73
N GLN A 150 1.90 -4.88 5.73
CA GLN A 150 0.80 -3.92 5.90
C GLN A 150 0.73 -2.97 4.71
N ILE A 151 1.85 -2.42 4.25
CA ILE A 151 1.87 -1.53 3.08
C ILE A 151 1.42 -2.26 1.80
N SER A 152 1.82 -3.51 1.64
CA SER A 152 1.43 -4.35 0.49
C SER A 152 -0.07 -4.64 0.43
N GLN A 153 -0.81 -4.47 1.53
CA GLN A 153 -2.27 -4.61 1.56
C GLN A 153 -2.99 -3.32 1.13
N VAL A 154 -2.35 -2.17 1.30
CA VAL A 154 -2.94 -0.83 1.08
C VAL A 154 -2.74 -0.38 -0.36
N VAL A 155 -1.59 -0.71 -0.93
CA VAL A 155 -1.19 -0.25 -2.25
C VAL A 155 -1.69 -1.24 -3.30
N THR A 156 -2.59 -0.79 -4.15
CA THR A 156 -3.09 -1.58 -5.26
C THR A 156 -2.71 -0.94 -6.58
N SER A 157 -2.59 -1.77 -7.60
CA SER A 157 -2.43 -1.24 -8.94
C SER A 157 -2.85 -2.26 -9.98
N THR A 158 -3.72 -1.83 -10.87
CA THR A 158 -4.11 -2.61 -12.03
C THR A 158 -3.15 -2.33 -13.19
N ASN A 159 -2.28 -3.29 -13.51
CA ASN A 159 -1.43 -3.29 -14.70
C ASN A 159 -0.43 -2.12 -14.83
N THR A 160 0.06 -1.53 -13.72
CA THR A 160 1.08 -0.48 -13.82
C THR A 160 2.51 -1.03 -13.66
N PRO A 161 3.48 -0.58 -14.46
CA PRO A 161 4.87 -1.02 -14.39
C PRO A 161 5.71 -0.29 -13.32
N TYR A 162 5.08 0.33 -12.31
CA TYR A 162 5.82 1.15 -11.34
C TYR A 162 6.69 0.30 -10.39
N ILE A 163 7.90 0.78 -10.13
CA ILE A 163 8.74 0.28 -9.05
C ILE A 163 8.28 0.97 -7.76
N VAL A 164 7.66 0.20 -6.87
CA VAL A 164 7.16 0.71 -5.60
C VAL A 164 8.14 0.39 -4.48
N VAL A 165 8.63 1.42 -3.82
CA VAL A 165 9.54 1.32 -2.68
C VAL A 165 8.92 1.92 -1.43
N TYR A 166 9.34 1.41 -0.28
CA TYR A 166 8.79 1.75 1.02
C TYR A 166 9.89 2.02 2.05
N LYS A 167 9.69 3.04 2.88
CA LYS A 167 10.49 3.28 4.09
C LYS A 167 9.60 3.76 5.24
N SER A 168 9.92 3.29 6.44
CA SER A 168 9.42 3.87 7.68
C SER A 168 10.45 4.86 8.19
N ASP A 169 10.08 6.13 8.24
CA ASP A 169 10.80 7.17 8.96
C ASP A 169 10.43 7.04 10.44
N MET A 170 10.95 5.99 11.08
CA MET A 170 11.31 6.17 12.49
C MET A 170 12.48 7.13 12.44
N GLY A 171 12.29 8.36 12.93
CA GLY A 171 13.40 9.27 13.15
C GLY A 171 14.54 8.49 13.82
N SER A 172 15.61 8.30 13.06
CA SER A 172 16.83 7.63 13.48
C SER A 172 17.48 8.40 14.63
#